data_AF-A0A352NHH1-F1
#
_entry.id   AF-A0A352NHH1-F1
#
_cell.length_a   1.000
_cell.length_b   1.000
_cell.length_c   1.000
_cell.angle_alpha   90.00
_cell.angle_beta   90.00
_cell.angle_gamma   90.00
#
_symmetry.space_group_name_H-M   'P 1'
#
loop_
_entity.id
_entity.type
_entity.pdbx_description
1 polymer ?
#
loop_
_entity_poly.entity_id
_entity_poly.type
_entity_poly.pdbx_seq_one_letter_code
_entity_poly.pdbx_strand_id
1 'polypeptide(L)'
;MSEWRKDPIVDRWVVIATERSKRPSNYKEIRDEKSYSECPLCEGHEKETPPEIIAYREQGTGRDTPGWWMRVVPNKFPAVDIEGQPYLQERGVYQFMQGVGAHEVIVES
;
A
#
# COMPACT_ATOMS: atom_id res chain seq x y z
N MET A 1 -0.49 -35.52 -7.39
CA MET A 1 -1.88 -35.66 -6.90
C MET A 1 -2.41 -34.25 -6.64
N SER A 2 -3.66 -33.96 -6.99
CA SER A 2 -4.29 -32.67 -6.67
C SER A 2 -5.24 -32.82 -5.50
N GLU A 3 -5.29 -31.84 -4.61
CA GLU A 3 -6.17 -31.84 -3.45
C GLU A 3 -6.73 -30.45 -3.15
N TRP A 4 -7.85 -30.41 -2.43
CA TRP A 4 -8.43 -29.18 -1.90
C TRP A 4 -8.04 -29.04 -0.43
N ARG A 5 -7.52 -27.87 -0.05
CA ARG A 5 -7.25 -27.52 1.35
C ARG A 5 -8.06 -26.29 1.74
N LYS A 6 -8.65 -26.31 2.93
CA LYS A 6 -9.40 -25.19 3.48
C LYS A 6 -8.45 -24.32 4.31
N ASP A 7 -8.39 -23.03 3.98
CA ASP A 7 -7.64 -22.03 4.74
C ASP A 7 -8.50 -21.58 5.94
N PRO A 8 -8.08 -21.86 7.19
CA PRO A 8 -8.87 -21.53 8.37
C PRO A 8 -8.86 -20.04 8.72
N ILE A 9 -7.95 -19.23 8.15
CA ILE A 9 -7.84 -17.80 8.46
C ILE A 9 -8.89 -17.00 7.69
N VAL A 10 -9.11 -17.35 6.42
CA VAL A 10 -10.00 -16.61 5.51
C VAL A 10 -11.18 -17.43 4.98
N ASP A 11 -11.37 -18.64 5.52
CA ASP A 11 -12.47 -19.58 5.21
C ASP A 11 -12.64 -19.95 3.72
N ARG A 12 -11.54 -19.96 2.95
CA ARG A 12 -11.56 -20.27 1.50
C ARG A 12 -10.98 -21.64 1.18
N TRP A 13 -11.47 -22.27 0.13
CA TRP A 13 -10.88 -23.48 -0.44
C TRP A 13 -9.80 -23.14 -1.46
N VAL A 14 -8.64 -23.78 -1.35
CA VAL A 14 -7.52 -23.63 -2.27
C VAL A 14 -7.20 -24.98 -2.89
N VAL A 15 -7.00 -25.01 -4.20
CA VAL A 15 -6.54 -26.21 -4.91
C VAL A 15 -5.01 -26.26 -4.91
N ILE A 16 -4.45 -27.38 -4.48
CA ILE A 16 -3.03 -27.69 -4.59
C ILE A 16 -2.87 -28.71 -5.71
N ALA A 17 -2.21 -28.32 -6.80
CA ALA A 17 -2.00 -29.16 -7.97
C ALA A 17 -0.57 -28.98 -8.52
N THR A 18 0.41 -29.57 -7.83
CA THR A 18 1.85 -29.40 -8.11
C THR A 18 2.23 -29.70 -9.56
N GLU A 19 1.59 -30.67 -10.21
CA GLU A 19 1.87 -31.04 -11.60
C GLU A 19 1.58 -29.91 -12.62
N ARG A 20 0.77 -28.89 -12.26
CA ARG A 20 0.48 -27.77 -13.17
C ARG A 20 1.69 -26.90 -13.47
N SER A 21 2.74 -26.91 -12.63
CA SER A 21 3.97 -26.15 -12.89
C SER A 21 4.76 -26.67 -14.09
N LYS A 22 4.55 -27.93 -14.50
CA LYS A 22 5.21 -28.54 -15.67
C LYS A 22 4.57 -28.11 -16.99
N ARG A 23 3.48 -27.34 -16.96
CA ARG A 23 2.81 -26.87 -18.17
C ARG A 23 3.72 -25.84 -18.88
N PRO A 24 3.97 -25.99 -20.19
CA PRO A 24 4.74 -25.01 -20.94
C PRO A 24 4.12 -23.60 -20.84
N SER A 25 4.94 -22.59 -20.54
CA SER A 25 4.55 -21.18 -20.54
C SER A 25 5.36 -20.41 -21.59
N ASN A 26 4.68 -19.76 -22.52
CA ASN A 26 5.31 -18.94 -23.56
C ASN A 26 5.57 -17.49 -23.12
N TYR A 27 5.31 -17.16 -21.85
CA TYR A 27 5.52 -15.83 -21.29
C TYR A 27 6.95 -15.68 -20.80
N LYS A 28 7.61 -14.59 -21.21
CA LYS A 28 8.90 -14.19 -20.66
C LYS A 28 8.67 -13.45 -19.34
N GLU A 29 9.46 -13.76 -18.32
CA GLU A 29 9.55 -12.91 -17.15
C GLU A 29 10.12 -11.56 -17.58
N ILE A 30 9.30 -10.51 -17.49
CA ILE A 30 9.77 -9.15 -17.61
C ILE A 30 10.43 -8.84 -16.26
N ARG A 31 11.75 -8.72 -16.26
CA ARG A 31 12.45 -8.12 -15.13
C ARG A 31 12.36 -6.61 -15.32
N ASP A 32 11.64 -5.94 -14.44
CA ASP A 32 11.66 -4.48 -14.42
C ASP A 32 13.06 -4.00 -14.03
N GLU A 33 13.75 -3.39 -14.99
CA GLU A 33 14.91 -2.55 -14.69
C GLU A 33 14.39 -1.31 -13.95
N LYS A 34 14.67 -1.23 -12.64
CA LYS A 34 14.25 -0.09 -11.84
C LYS A 34 14.98 1.18 -12.31
N SER A 35 14.30 1.99 -13.11
CA SER A 35 14.71 3.36 -13.41
C SER A 35 14.40 4.26 -12.21
N TYR A 36 15.36 4.42 -11.31
CA TYR A 36 15.29 5.41 -10.23
C TYR A 36 15.72 6.80 -10.75
N SER A 37 14.94 7.42 -11.65
CA SER A 37 15.31 8.76 -12.11
C SER A 37 14.73 9.87 -11.23
N GLU A 38 13.56 9.68 -10.60
CA GLU A 38 12.99 10.66 -9.66
C GLU A 38 12.17 9.93 -8.59
N CYS A 39 12.56 10.08 -7.33
CA CYS A 39 11.93 9.40 -6.19
C CYS A 39 11.43 10.47 -5.20
N PRO A 40 10.14 10.85 -5.27
CA PRO A 40 9.56 11.86 -4.38
C PRO A 40 9.58 11.46 -2.89
N LEU A 41 9.72 10.17 -2.62
CA LEU A 41 9.79 9.64 -1.25
C LEU A 41 11.21 9.64 -0.69
N CYS A 42 12.22 9.75 -1.55
CA CYS A 42 13.62 9.72 -1.12
C CYS A 42 13.99 11.01 -0.38
N GLU A 43 14.99 10.88 0.50
CA GLU A 43 15.53 11.99 1.27
C GLU A 43 16.00 13.15 0.36
N GLY A 44 15.74 14.39 0.79
CA GLY A 44 16.00 15.60 0.00
C GLY A 44 14.83 16.05 -0.88
N HIS A 45 13.83 15.19 -1.09
CA HIS A 45 12.60 15.51 -1.83
C HIS A 45 11.38 15.71 -0.90
N GLU A 46 11.59 16.08 0.36
CA GLU A 46 10.50 16.24 1.35
C GLU A 46 9.43 17.24 0.91
N LYS A 47 9.81 18.22 0.08
CA LYS A 47 8.91 19.23 -0.50
C LYS A 47 7.92 18.66 -1.53
N GLU A 48 8.17 17.46 -2.04
CA GLU A 48 7.31 16.80 -3.04
C GLU A 48 6.19 15.97 -2.40
N THR A 49 6.32 15.71 -1.09
CA THR A 49 5.34 15.02 -0.26
C THR A 49 4.50 16.01 0.57
N PRO A 50 3.29 15.62 1.00
CA PRO A 50 2.59 16.35 2.05
C PRO A 50 3.44 16.38 3.35
N PRO A 51 3.21 17.37 4.24
CA PRO A 51 3.99 17.49 5.48
C PRO A 51 3.94 16.23 6.32
N GLU A 52 5.07 15.84 6.88
CA GLU A 52 5.16 14.65 7.71
C GLU A 52 4.27 14.73 8.95
N ILE A 53 3.59 13.63 9.29
CA ILE A 53 2.82 13.49 10.52
C ILE A 53 3.77 13.21 11.68
N ILE A 54 4.72 12.31 11.45
CA ILE A 54 5.80 11.95 12.36
C ILE A 54 7.02 11.53 11.55
N ALA A 55 8.22 11.84 12.05
CA ALA A 55 9.43 11.20 11.55
C ALA A 55 10.42 10.96 12.67
N TYR A 56 11.10 9.82 12.57
CA TYR A 56 12.20 9.43 13.44
C TYR A 56 13.50 9.84 12.75
N ARG A 57 14.26 10.69 13.43
CA ARG A 57 15.37 11.43 12.84
C ARG A 57 16.51 11.69 13.81
N GLU A 58 17.66 12.04 13.26
CA GLU A 58 18.83 12.43 14.03
C GLU A 58 18.57 13.69 14.86
N GLN A 59 19.15 13.74 16.05
CA GLN A 59 18.98 14.87 16.96
C GLN A 59 19.54 16.15 16.34
N GLY A 60 18.73 17.22 16.32
CA GLY A 60 19.12 18.51 15.76
C GLY A 60 18.68 18.74 14.31
N THR A 61 18.04 17.75 13.67
CA THR A 61 17.44 17.91 12.34
C THR A 61 16.01 18.46 12.43
N GLY A 62 15.60 19.20 11.39
CA GLY A 62 14.33 19.92 11.33
C GLY A 62 13.17 19.05 10.82
N ARG A 63 11.94 19.55 10.99
CA ARG A 63 10.73 18.97 10.37
C ARG A 63 10.81 19.13 8.85
N ASP A 64 10.38 18.10 8.10
CA ASP A 64 10.37 18.10 6.62
C ASP A 64 11.76 18.42 6.01
N THR A 65 12.82 17.94 6.64
CA THR A 65 14.21 18.04 6.16
C THR A 65 14.91 16.69 6.24
N PRO A 66 16.00 16.48 5.47
CA PRO A 66 16.88 15.32 5.63
C PRO A 66 17.33 15.05 7.06
N GLY A 67 17.73 13.81 7.32
CA GLY A 67 18.21 13.26 8.58
C GLY A 67 17.25 12.26 9.24
N TRP A 68 16.20 11.84 8.53
CA TRP A 68 15.23 10.84 9.02
C TRP A 68 15.60 9.44 8.51
N TRP A 69 15.41 8.42 9.36
CA TRP A 69 15.49 7.01 8.93
C TRP A 69 14.11 6.38 8.73
N MET A 70 13.05 7.06 9.17
CA MET A 70 11.67 6.73 8.85
C MET A 70 10.80 7.97 8.95
N ARG A 71 9.93 8.18 7.96
CA ARG A 71 8.90 9.23 8.00
C ARG A 71 7.54 8.70 7.60
N VAL A 72 6.50 9.26 8.21
CA VAL A 72 5.10 9.00 7.89
C VAL A 72 4.50 10.28 7.35
N VAL A 73 3.96 10.21 6.12
CA VAL A 73 3.31 11.33 5.44
C VAL A 73 1.87 10.95 5.08
N PRO A 74 0.92 11.89 5.02
CA PRO A 74 -0.37 11.65 4.40
C PRO A 74 -0.17 11.18 2.95
N ASN A 75 -0.94 10.20 2.50
CA ASN A 75 -0.92 9.84 1.09
C ASN A 75 -1.48 11.01 0.27
N LYS A 76 -0.71 11.49 -0.71
CA LYS A 76 -1.13 12.57 -1.62
C LYS A 76 -2.37 12.22 -2.44
N PHE A 77 -2.60 10.93 -2.66
CA PHE A 77 -3.76 10.39 -3.37
C PHE A 77 -4.46 9.37 -2.45
N PRO A 78 -5.14 9.85 -1.40
CA PRO A 78 -5.72 8.96 -0.39
C PRO A 78 -6.89 8.16 -0.99
N ALA A 79 -7.13 6.96 -0.47
CA ALA A 79 -8.22 6.10 -0.92
C ALA A 79 -9.54 6.40 -0.20
N VAL A 80 -9.44 7.16 0.90
CA VAL A 80 -10.50 7.51 1.84
C VAL A 80 -10.23 8.91 2.37
N ASP A 81 -11.29 9.61 2.76
CA ASP A 81 -11.21 10.96 3.32
C ASP A 81 -11.11 10.90 4.85
N ILE A 82 -10.26 11.74 5.44
CA ILE A 82 -10.15 11.84 6.91
C ILE A 82 -11.44 12.40 7.52
N GLU A 83 -12.12 13.28 6.79
CA GLU A 83 -13.34 13.93 7.24
C GLU A 83 -14.58 13.23 6.67
N GLY A 84 -15.60 13.07 7.52
CA GLY A 84 -16.88 12.51 7.14
C GLY A 84 -17.50 11.69 8.27
N GLN A 85 -18.70 11.17 8.01
CA GLN A 85 -19.35 10.23 8.90
C GLN A 85 -19.76 8.99 8.10
N PRO A 86 -19.20 7.81 8.40
CA PRO A 86 -19.57 6.58 7.70
C PRO A 86 -21.02 6.22 8.07
N TYR A 87 -21.96 6.61 7.21
CA TYR A 87 -23.38 6.31 7.37
C TYR A 87 -23.84 5.38 6.25
N LEU A 88 -24.49 4.27 6.64
CA LEU A 88 -25.05 3.29 5.69
C LEU A 88 -26.25 3.89 4.97
N GLN A 89 -26.12 4.00 3.66
CA GLN A 89 -27.19 4.43 2.77
C GLN A 89 -27.69 3.24 1.95
N GLU A 90 -29.02 3.14 1.86
CA GLU A 90 -29.68 2.05 1.16
C GLU A 90 -30.55 2.60 0.03
N ARG A 91 -30.47 1.96 -1.13
CA ARG A 91 -31.31 2.25 -2.29
C ARG A 91 -31.79 0.93 -2.90
N GLY A 92 -32.92 0.42 -2.41
CA GLY A 92 -33.42 -0.90 -2.80
C GLY A 92 -32.47 -1.99 -2.32
N VAL A 93 -31.90 -2.76 -3.26
CA VAL A 93 -30.91 -3.81 -2.97
C VAL A 93 -29.47 -3.28 -2.84
N TYR A 94 -29.24 -2.00 -3.13
CA TYR A 94 -27.92 -1.39 -3.09
C TYR A 94 -27.64 -0.78 -1.72
N GLN A 95 -26.46 -1.07 -1.18
CA GLN A 95 -25.93 -0.52 0.05
C GLN A 95 -24.61 0.18 -0.24
N PHE A 96 -24.42 1.38 0.29
CA PHE A 96 -23.18 2.15 0.11
C PHE A 96 -22.92 3.07 1.31
N MET A 97 -21.66 3.47 1.48
CA MET A 97 -21.18 4.29 2.59
C MET A 97 -20.11 5.24 2.09
N GLN A 98 -19.96 6.39 2.77
CA GLN A 98 -18.80 7.26 2.56
C GLN A 98 -17.52 6.57 3.02
N GLY A 99 -16.46 6.64 2.20
CA GLY A 99 -15.14 6.07 2.53
C GLY A 99 -14.39 7.00 3.47
N VAL A 100 -14.60 6.84 4.78
CA VAL A 100 -13.95 7.65 5.82
C VAL A 100 -12.80 6.87 6.43
N GLY A 101 -11.62 7.48 6.51
CA GLY A 101 -10.41 6.92 7.11
C GLY A 101 -9.16 7.75 6.83
N ALA A 102 -8.06 7.41 7.49
CA ALA A 102 -6.75 8.00 7.21
C ALA A 102 -5.95 7.07 6.28
N HIS A 103 -5.33 7.63 5.25
CA HIS A 103 -4.40 6.93 4.37
C HIS A 103 -3.04 7.60 4.43
N GLU A 104 -2.07 6.88 4.97
CA GLU A 104 -0.70 7.36 5.20
C GLU A 104 0.29 6.48 4.43
N VAL A 105 1.46 7.05 4.13
CA VAL A 105 2.61 6.37 3.54
C VAL A 105 3.74 6.36 4.55
N ILE A 106 4.26 5.17 4.83
CA ILE A 106 5.47 4.97 5.62
C ILE A 106 6.65 4.83 4.66
N VAL A 107 7.66 5.67 4.82
CA VAL A 107 8.88 5.62 4.02
C VAL A 107 9.99 4.97 4.86
N GLU A 108 10.45 3.79 4.42
CA GLU A 108 11.36 2.90 5.16
C GLU A 108 12.81 2.92 4.62
N SER A 109 13.30 4.10 4.21
CA SER A 109 14.56 4.37 3.47
C SER A 109 14.53 4.14 1.96
#